data_AF-A0A382TY29-F1
#
_entry.id   AF-A0A382TY29-F1
#
_cell.length_a   1.000
_cell.length_b   1.000
_cell.length_c   1.000
_cell.angle_alpha   90.00
_cell.angle_beta   90.00
_cell.angle_gamma   90.00
#
_symmetry.space_group_name_H-M   'P 1'
#
loop_
_entity.id
_entity.type
_entity.pdbx_description
1 polymer ?
#
loop_
_entity_poly.entity_id
_entity_poly.type
_entity_poly.pdbx_seq_one_letter_code
_entity_poly.pdbx_strand_id
1 'polypeptide(L)' 'MDSIEHDGLTSATSRDEDRVFDKAIRPRRLDDYIGQSIVKKQMKIFITAARKREEALDHVLIFGPPGLGKT' A
#
# COMPACT_ATOMS: atom_id res chain seq x y z
N MET A 1 -28.93 36.00 -4.97
CA MET A 1 -28.52 35.08 -3.90
C MET A 1 -28.06 33.80 -4.59
N ASP A 2 -26.77 33.73 -4.93
CA ASP A 2 -26.20 32.47 -5.43
C ASP A 2 -25.91 31.59 -4.21
N SER A 3 -26.80 30.62 -4.02
CA SER A 3 -26.63 29.58 -2.99
C SER A 3 -25.39 28.78 -3.36
N ILE A 4 -24.36 28.91 -2.53
CA ILE A 4 -23.15 28.11 -2.57
C ILE A 4 -23.54 26.64 -2.41
N GLU A 5 -23.45 25.86 -3.49
CA GLU A 5 -23.48 24.41 -3.42
C GLU A 5 -22.24 23.95 -2.64
N HIS A 6 -22.47 23.50 -1.40
CA HIS A 6 -21.46 22.77 -0.66
C HIS A 6 -21.31 21.37 -1.29
N ASP A 7 -20.35 21.23 -2.20
CA ASP A 7 -19.88 19.93 -2.68
C ASP A 7 -19.30 19.17 -1.49
N GLY A 8 -20.06 18.18 -1.01
CA GLY A 8 -19.68 17.36 0.13
C GLY A 8 -18.46 16.51 -0.23
N LEU A 9 -17.28 16.91 0.26
CA LEU A 9 -16.00 16.18 0.19
C LEU A 9 -15.99 14.80 0.88
N THR A 10 -17.15 14.20 1.16
CA THR A 10 -17.28 12.96 1.93
C THR A 10 -17.96 11.82 1.16
N SER A 11 -18.18 11.94 -0.16
CA SER A 11 -18.72 10.84 -0.95
C SER A 11 -17.75 9.64 -0.94
N ALA A 12 -18.16 8.51 -0.35
CA ALA A 12 -17.37 7.28 -0.28
C ALA A 12 -17.17 6.56 -1.63
N THR A 13 -17.57 7.20 -2.73
CA THR A 13 -17.48 6.66 -4.08
C THR A 13 -16.13 7.06 -4.68
N SER A 14 -15.20 6.11 -4.77
CA SER A 14 -13.90 6.35 -5.42
C SER A 14 -14.11 6.83 -6.86
N ARG A 15 -13.73 8.06 -7.17
CA ARG A 15 -13.73 8.57 -8.54
C ARG A 15 -12.58 7.90 -9.31
N ASP A 16 -12.70 7.77 -10.63
CA ASP A 16 -11.65 7.12 -11.42
C ASP A 16 -10.30 7.87 -11.32
N GLU A 17 -10.33 9.19 -11.15
CA GLU A 17 -9.16 10.03 -10.88
C GLU A 17 -8.45 9.64 -9.57
N ASP A 18 -9.21 9.38 -8.50
CA ASP A 18 -8.66 8.92 -7.22
C ASP A 18 -7.98 7.56 -7.36
N ARG A 19 -8.53 6.66 -8.19
CA ARG A 19 -7.95 5.32 -8.44
C ARG A 19 -6.66 5.41 -9.24
N VAL A 20 -6.56 6.37 -10.16
CA VAL A 20 -5.33 6.64 -10.92
C VAL A 20 -4.26 7.23 -10.01
N PHE A 21 -4.64 8.16 -9.13
CA PHE A 21 -3.74 8.79 -8.17
C PHE A 21 -3.24 7.80 -7.10
N ASP A 22 -4.13 6.96 -6.55
CA ASP A 22 -3.78 5.94 -5.55
C ASP A 22 -2.80 4.91 -6.13
N LYS A 23 -2.94 4.55 -7.42
CA LYS A 23 -1.96 3.71 -8.14
C LYS A 23 -0.59 4.38 -8.32
N ALA A 24 -0.52 5.71 -8.33
CA ALA A 24 0.74 6.43 -8.45
C ALA A 24 1.49 6.50 -7.11
N ILE A 25 0.76 6.51 -5.99
CA ILE A 25 1.34 6.62 -4.63
C ILE A 25 1.57 5.25 -4.00
N ARG A 26 0.74 4.24 -4.30
CA ARG A 26 0.89 2.90 -3.74
C ARG A 26 1.75 2.01 -4.65
N PRO A 27 2.96 1.62 -4.19
CA PRO A 27 3.83 0.76 -4.97
C PRO A 27 3.20 -0.62 -5.19
N ARG A 28 3.36 -1.15 -6.39
CA ARG A 28 2.86 -2.51 -6.73
C ARG A 28 3.91 -3.59 -6.54
N ARG A 29 5.19 -3.23 -6.57
CA ARG A 29 6.31 -4.16 -6.37
C ARG A 29 7.03 -3.79 -5.09
N LEU A 30 7.56 -4.80 -4.41
CA LEU A 30 8.38 -4.59 -3.21
C LEU A 30 9.60 -3.69 -3.48
N ASP A 31 10.15 -3.75 -4.70
CA ASP A 31 11.29 -2.92 -5.09
C ASP A 31 10.90 -1.44 -5.27
N ASP A 32 9.63 -1.13 -5.57
CA ASP A 32 9.09 0.24 -5.69
C ASP A 32 8.78 0.87 -4.32
N TYR A 33 8.81 0.07 -3.24
CA TYR A 33 8.52 0.54 -1.89
C TYR A 33 9.64 1.45 -1.38
N ILE A 34 9.31 2.71 -1.04
CA ILE A 34 10.31 3.71 -0.65
C ILE A 34 10.60 3.61 0.85
N GLY A 35 11.88 3.61 1.23
CA GLY A 35 12.30 3.46 2.62
C GLY A 35 12.28 2.01 3.12
N GLN A 36 12.27 1.83 4.44
CA GLN A 36 12.16 0.53 5.12
C GLN A 36 13.12 -0.56 4.60
N SER A 37 14.37 -0.21 4.31
CA SER A 37 15.35 -1.09 3.63
C SER A 37 15.55 -2.45 4.30
N ILE A 38 15.54 -2.50 5.63
CA ILE A 38 15.66 -3.73 6.42
C ILE A 38 14.46 -4.64 6.19
N VAL A 39 13.24 -4.10 6.32
CA VAL A 39 12.00 -4.85 6.12
C VAL A 39 11.91 -5.36 4.67
N LYS A 40 12.23 -4.50 3.68
CA LYS A 40 12.26 -4.92 2.27
C LYS A 40 13.22 -6.08 2.03
N LYS A 41 14.42 -6.03 2.62
CA LYS A 41 15.41 -7.11 2.48
C LYS A 41 14.92 -8.42 3.08
N GLN A 42 14.35 -8.38 4.28
CA GLN A 42 13.79 -9.57 4.95
C GLN A 42 12.61 -10.15 4.15
N MET A 43 11.68 -9.30 3.71
CA MET A 43 10.55 -9.73 2.90
C MET A 43 10.99 -10.34 1.56
N LYS A 44 12.02 -9.78 0.92
CA LYS A 44 12.58 -10.36 -0.32
C LYS A 44 13.11 -11.77 -0.08
N ILE A 45 13.75 -12.03 1.05
CA ILE A 45 14.23 -13.37 1.42
C ILE A 45 13.04 -14.31 1.64
N PHE A 46 12.06 -13.94 2.46
CA PHE A 46 10.91 -14.80 2.76
C PHE A 46 10.07 -15.12 1.52
N ILE A 47 9.75 -14.13 0.70
CA ILE A 47 8.99 -14.31 -0.54
C ILE A 47 9.77 -15.22 -1.51
N THR A 48 11.08 -15.01 -1.65
CA THR A 48 11.91 -15.86 -2.51
C THR A 48 11.92 -17.30 -2.01
N ALA A 49 12.02 -17.51 -0.70
CA ALA A 49 12.04 -18.83 -0.09
C ALA A 49 10.69 -19.57 -0.27
N ALA A 50 9.57 -18.91 0.03
CA ALA A 50 8.23 -19.48 -0.16
C ALA A 50 7.97 -19.83 -1.64
N ARG A 51 8.34 -18.94 -2.57
CA ARG A 51 8.24 -19.21 -4.01
C ARG A 51 9.07 -20.40 -4.45
N LYS A 52 10.29 -20.57 -3.91
CA LYS A 52 11.15 -21.71 -4.22
C LYS A 52 10.59 -23.03 -3.69
N ARG A 53 9.81 -23.00 -2.62
CA ARG A 53 9.14 -24.16 -2.03
C ARG A 53 7.75 -24.41 -2.60
N GLU A 54 7.29 -23.55 -3.51
CA GLU A 54 5.94 -23.60 -4.11
C GLU A 54 4.80 -23.62 -3.08
N GLU A 55 5.01 -22.94 -1.95
CA GLU A 55 4.04 -22.87 -0.85
C GLU A 55 3.65 -21.42 -0.55
N ALA A 56 2.60 -21.27 0.26
CA ALA A 56 2.22 -19.98 0.80
C ALA A 56 3.33 -19.40 1.68
N LEU A 57 3.45 -18.07 1.68
CA LEU A 57 4.31 -17.40 2.63
C LEU A 57 3.82 -17.68 4.06
N ASP A 58 4.74 -18.00 4.96
CA ASP A 58 4.44 -18.15 6.40
C ASP A 58 3.79 -16.88 6.98
N HIS A 59 3.15 -17.02 8.15
CA HIS A 59 2.55 -15.89 8.84
C HIS A 59 3.62 -14.87 9.25
N VAL A 60 3.47 -13.62 8.79
CA VAL A 60 4.37 -12.50 9.10
C VAL A 60 3.62 -11.42 9.87
N LEU A 61 4.20 -10.96 10.97
CA LEU A 61 3.75 -9.77 11.71
C LEU A 61 4.63 -8.58 11.36
N ILE A 62 4.03 -7.53 10.80
CA ILE A 62 4.69 -6.24 10.57
C ILE A 62 4.17 -5.24 11.60
N PHE A 63 5.05 -4.74 12.46
CA PHE A 63 4.70 -3.79 13.53
C PHE A 63 5.51 -2.51 13.46
N GLY A 64 4.99 -1.44 14.04
CA GLY A 64 5.66 -0.14 14.13
C GLY A 64 4.68 1.04 14.27
N PRO A 65 5.18 2.24 14.58
CA PRO A 65 4.40 3.49 14.67
C PRO A 65 3.44 3.74 13.49
N PRO A 66 2.36 4.52 13.66
CA PRO A 66 1.44 4.87 12.57
C PRO A 66 2.17 5.62 11.45
N GLY A 67 1.67 5.52 10.21
CA GLY A 67 2.22 6.24 9.04
C GLY A 67 3.43 5.60 8.36
N LEU A 68 3.86 4.41 8.79
CA LEU A 68 5.07 3.73 8.25
C LEU A 68 4.84 2.80 7.04
N GLY A 69 3.65 2.85 6.41
CA GLY A 69 3.33 2.04 5.22
C GLY A 69 3.30 0.53 5.48
N LYS A 70 2.74 0.09 6.62
CA LYS A 70 2.58 -1.34 6.96
C LYS A 70 1.49 -2.03 6.12
N THR A 71 0.68 -1.26 5.40
CA THR A 71 -0.49 -1.66 4.60
C THR A 71 -0.35 -1.04 3.22
#